data_AF-A0A8C2MU68-F1
#
_entry.id   AF-A0A8C2MU68-F1
#
_cell.length_a   1.000
_cell.length_b   1.000
_cell.length_c   1.000
_cell.angle_alpha   90.00
_cell.angle_beta   90.00
_cell.angle_gamma   90.00
#
_symmetry.space_group_name_H-M   'P 1'
#
loop_
_entity.id
_entity.type
_entity.pdbx_description
1 polymer ?
#
loop_
_entity_poly.entity_id
_entity_poly.type
_entity_poly.pdbx_seq_one_letter_code
_entity_poly.pdbx_strand_id
1 'polypeptide(L)' 'FSPEYERIFKLLEEVQGPLEVRKQFFEFTIKEAGRFKRRHLIQCLEKKREEMLSPM' A
#
# COMPACT_ATOMS: atom_id res chain seq x y z
N PHE A 1 5.13 11.34 1.69
CA PHE A 1 5.08 10.07 2.44
C PHE A 1 5.81 10.24 3.76
N SER A 2 5.33 9.58 4.81
CA SER A 2 5.98 9.58 6.13
C SER A 2 7.22 8.67 6.06
N PRO A 3 8.44 9.13 6.45
CA PRO A 3 9.66 8.30 6.38
C PRO A 3 9.54 6.98 7.15
N GLU A 4 8.70 6.96 8.19
CA GLU A 4 8.37 5.79 9.02
C GLU A 4 7.83 4.57 8.24
N TYR A 5 7.31 4.76 7.03
CA TYR A 5 6.72 3.67 6.21
C TYR A 5 7.44 3.44 4.88
N GLU A 6 8.54 4.14 4.63
CA GLU A 6 9.28 4.08 3.36
C GLU A 6 9.59 2.65 2.94
N ARG A 7 10.04 1.81 3.89
CA ARG A 7 10.35 0.40 3.63
C ARG A 7 9.13 -0.41 3.21
N ILE A 8 7.94 -0.12 3.74
CA ILE A 8 6.69 -0.81 3.36
C ILE A 8 6.36 -0.47 1.91
N PHE A 9 6.40 0.82 1.55
CA PHE A 9 6.08 1.26 0.19
C PHE A 9 7.08 0.74 -0.84
N LYS A 10 8.38 0.73 -0.51
CA LYS A 10 9.40 0.15 -1.39
C LYS A 10 9.13 -1.34 -1.69
N LEU A 11 8.78 -2.12 -0.67
CA LEU A 11 8.43 -3.53 -0.86
C LEU A 11 7.18 -3.72 -1.72
N LEU A 12 6.18 -2.85 -1.57
CA LEU A 12 4.96 -2.89 -2.39
C LEU A 12 5.23 -2.51 -3.86
N GLU A 13 6.13 -1.57 -4.11
CA GLU A 13 6.55 -1.17 -5.47
C GLU A 13 7.40 -2.25 -6.16
N GLU A 14 8.20 -3.00 -5.39
CA GLU A 14 9.02 -4.11 -5.90
C GLU A 14 8.20 -5.36 -6.29
N VAL A 15 6.90 -5.42 -5.95
CA VAL A 15 6.03 -6.54 -6.33
C VAL A 15 5.94 -6.65 -7.85
N GLN A 16 6.49 -7.74 -8.37
CA GLN A 16 6.37 -8.10 -9.78
C GLN A 16 5.08 -8.88 -10.03
N GLY A 17 4.51 -8.71 -11.23
CA GLY A 17 3.34 -9.45 -11.68
C GLY A 17 2.18 -8.57 -12.17
N PRO A 18 1.04 -9.20 -12.50
CA PRO A 18 -0.17 -8.50 -12.96
C PRO A 18 -0.69 -7.48 -11.94
N LEU A 19 -1.47 -6.50 -12.42
CA LEU A 19 -2.08 -5.45 -11.58
C LEU A 19 -2.87 -6.03 -10.40
N GLU A 20 -3.60 -7.13 -10.63
CA GLU A 20 -4.40 -7.78 -9.58
C GLU A 20 -3.54 -8.32 -8.44
N VAL A 21 -2.34 -8.83 -8.75
CA VAL A 21 -1.38 -9.30 -7.73
C VAL A 21 -0.93 -8.12 -6.87
N ARG A 22 -0.52 -7.01 -7.49
CA ARG A 22 -0.11 -5.80 -6.77
C ARG A 22 -1.23 -5.26 -5.87
N LYS A 23 -2.45 -5.22 -6.39
CA LYS A 23 -3.64 -4.80 -5.64
C LYS A 23 -3.90 -5.66 -4.40
N GLN A 24 -3.75 -6.99 -4.50
CA GLN A 24 -3.89 -7.88 -3.35
C GLN A 24 -2.89 -7.57 -2.24
N PHE A 25 -1.64 -7.25 -2.57
CA PHE A 25 -0.65 -6.85 -1.57
C PHE A 25 -1.06 -5.58 -0.82
N PHE A 26 -1.56 -4.56 -1.53
CA PHE A 26 -2.10 -3.36 -0.87
C PHE A 26 -3.27 -3.69 0.07
N GLU A 27 -4.21 -4.54 -0.36
CA GLU A 27 -5.35 -4.95 0.46
C GLU A 27 -4.92 -5.70 1.72
N PHE A 28 -3.92 -6.59 1.61
CA PHE A 28 -3.35 -7.29 2.76
C PHE A 28 -2.64 -6.32 3.71
N THR A 29 -1.82 -5.40 3.20
CA THR A 29 -1.13 -4.43 4.05
C THR A 29 -2.10 -3.49 4.77
N ILE A 30 -3.19 -3.06 4.11
CA ILE A 30 -4.26 -2.26 4.74
C ILE A 30 -4.93 -3.05 5.86
N LYS A 31 -5.26 -4.33 5.62
CA LYS A 31 -5.86 -5.21 6.62
C LYS A 31 -4.98 -5.36 7.86
N GLU A 32 -3.68 -5.57 7.66
CA GLU A 32 -2.72 -5.66 8.77
C GLU A 32 -2.58 -4.32 9.51
N ALA A 33 -2.49 -3.19 8.79
CA ALA A 33 -2.47 -1.86 9.40
C ALA A 33 -3.73 -1.59 10.25
N GLY A 34 -4.88 -2.11 9.81
CA GLY A 34 -6.14 -2.14 10.55
C GLY A 34 -6.04 -2.87 11.89
N ARG A 35 -5.40 -4.05 11.92
CA ARG A 35 -5.17 -4.82 13.17
C ARG A 35 -4.34 -4.05 14.19
N PHE A 36 -3.35 -3.29 13.72
CA PHE A 36 -2.51 -2.45 14.57
C PHE A 36 -3.07 -1.04 14.81
N LYS A 37 -4.29 -0.74 14.35
CA LYS A 37 -4.94 0.57 14.46
C LYS A 37 -4.10 1.72 13.89
N ARG A 38 -3.25 1.46 12.88
CA ARG A 38 -2.35 2.43 12.25
C ARG A 38 -3.08 3.30 11.23
N ARG A 39 -3.99 4.17 11.69
CA ARG A 39 -4.87 4.99 10.82
C ARG A 39 -4.13 5.81 9.77
N HIS A 40 -3.00 6.43 10.13
CA HIS A 40 -2.19 7.21 9.19
C HIS A 40 -1.61 6.35 8.06
N LEU A 41 -1.12 5.15 8.39
CA LEU A 41 -0.61 4.19 7.41
C LEU A 41 -1.73 3.71 6.48
N ILE A 42 -2.92 3.43 7.00
CA ILE A 42 -4.09 3.04 6.19
C ILE A 42 -4.39 4.11 5.12
N GLN A 43 -4.48 5.38 5.51
CA GLN A 43 -4.69 6.49 4.57
C GLN A 43 -3.59 6.59 3.51
N CYS A 44 -2.32 6.42 3.91
CA CYS A 44 -1.21 6.44 2.96
C CYS A 44 -1.27 5.27 1.97
N LEU A 45 -1.67 4.07 2.42
CA LEU A 45 -1.80 2.89 1.58
C LEU A 45 -2.98 3.00 0.60
N GLU A 46 -4.12 3.53 1.06
CA GLU A 46 -5.30 3.77 0.20
C GLU A 46 -4.98 4.76 -0.92
N LYS A 47 -4.33 5.88 -0.59
CA LYS A 47 -3.88 6.86 -1.59
C LYS A 47 -2.93 6.25 -2.62
N LYS A 48 -1.92 5.50 -2.17
CA LYS A 48 -0.95 4.88 -3.08
C LYS A 48 -1.60 3.79 -3.96
N ARG A 49 -2.59 3.06 -3.43
CA ARG A 49 -3.39 2.10 -4.21
C ARG A 49 -4.21 2.81 -5.29
N GLU A 50 -4.79 3.97 -4.99
CA GLU A 50 -5.50 4.79 -5.97
C GLU A 50 -4.58 5.31 -7.07
N GLU A 51 -3.40 5.84 -6.72
CA GLU A 51 -2.36 6.26 -7.66
C GLU A 51 -1.94 5.12 -8.62
N MET A 52 -1.87 3.88 -8.12
CA MET A 52 -1.56 2.70 -8.93
C MET A 52 -2.70 2.33 -9.90
N LEU A 53 -3.96 2.49 -9.49
CA LEU A 53 -5.13 2.11 -10.29
C LEU A 53 -5.57 3.19 -11.28
N SER A 54 -5.18 4.44 -11.03
CA SER A 54 -5.44 5.59 -11.89
C SER A 54 -4.16 6.39 -12.13
N PRO A 55 -3.21 5.86 -12.91
CA PRO A 55 -2.04 6.62 -13.33
C PRO A 55 -2.51 7.74 -14.27
N MET A 56 -2.54 8.98 -13.78
CA MET A 56 -2.62 10.16 -14.66
C MET A 56 -1.33 10.33 -15.44
#